data_AF-A0A7W6QDG1-F1
#
_entry.id   AF-A0A7W6QDG1-F1
#
_cell.length_a   1.000
_cell.length_b   1.000
_cell.length_c   1.000
_cell.angle_alpha   90.00
_cell.angle_beta   90.00
_cell.angle_gamma   90.00
#
_symmetry.space_group_name_H-M   'P 1'
#
loop_
_entity.id
_entity.type
_entity.pdbx_description
1 polymer ?
#
loop_
_entity_poly.entity_id
_entity_poly.type
_entity_poly.pdbx_seq_one_letter_code
_entity_poly.pdbx_strand_id
1 'polypeptide(L)'
;MALVATLVANPSNPVLTPGIAEQAAEAVTASGLYWLADGVACDIALRDGTDAQAAEANLLAVISSAPIDLVIQEQDSRRKKLLIADMDSTMIGQECIDELAAEVGLKERVADITARAMNGEIAFEPALRERVALLKGLPISVVDEVIAKRITLTPGGPELIATMKAKGHYTALVSGGFTVFTRRIAATLGFDENRANTLLDEDGILSGFVAEPILGKQAKVDALNEISASLGISPQEAIAVGDGANDLGMLQLAGSGVALHAKPTVAAQAQMRINHADLTALLYIQGYRKTDFVTA
;
A
#
# COMPACT_ATOMS: atom_id res chain seq x y z
N MET A 1 -21.00 -12.05 13.60
CA MET A 1 -19.54 -12.19 13.43
C MET A 1 -18.91 -11.14 14.34
N ALA A 2 -17.90 -11.52 15.12
CA ALA A 2 -17.29 -10.59 16.06
C ALA A 2 -16.48 -9.54 15.28
N LEU A 3 -16.76 -8.26 15.54
CA LEU A 3 -16.04 -7.15 14.93
C LEU A 3 -14.98 -6.61 15.88
N VAL A 4 -13.90 -6.11 15.31
CA VAL A 4 -12.86 -5.35 16.01
C VAL A 4 -12.71 -4.00 15.36
N ALA A 5 -12.59 -2.96 16.17
CA ALA A 5 -12.16 -1.64 15.74
C ALA A 5 -10.70 -1.44 16.15
N THR A 6 -9.81 -1.25 15.19
CA THR A 6 -8.40 -0.94 15.44
C THR A 6 -8.17 0.55 15.24
N LEU A 7 -7.69 1.22 16.29
CA LEU A 7 -7.20 2.60 16.22
C LEU A 7 -5.69 2.59 16.00
N VAL A 8 -5.20 3.41 15.07
CA VAL A 8 -3.76 3.46 14.74
C VAL A 8 -3.30 4.91 14.55
N ALA A 9 -2.33 5.36 15.35
CA ALA A 9 -1.60 6.61 15.17
C ALA A 9 -0.27 6.36 14.46
N ASN A 10 0.34 7.42 13.94
CA ASN A 10 1.67 7.32 13.36
C ASN A 10 2.73 7.03 14.44
N PRO A 11 3.60 6.01 14.29
CA PRO A 11 4.64 5.72 15.28
C PRO A 11 5.62 6.88 15.55
N SER A 12 5.84 7.76 14.58
CA SER A 12 6.65 8.98 14.75
C SER A 12 5.94 10.09 15.53
N ASN A 13 4.63 9.97 15.72
CA ASN A 13 3.79 10.90 16.48
C ASN A 13 2.70 10.12 17.25
N PRO A 14 3.07 9.41 18.34
CA PRO A 14 2.19 8.48 19.06
C PRO A 14 1.14 9.22 19.91
N VAL A 15 0.09 9.71 19.25
CA VAL A 15 -0.96 10.53 19.87
C VAL A 15 -2.10 9.72 20.52
N LEU A 16 -2.14 8.40 20.34
CA LEU A 16 -3.22 7.56 20.87
C LEU A 16 -3.01 7.33 22.38
N THR A 17 -3.56 8.23 23.20
CA THR A 17 -3.41 8.16 24.66
C THR A 17 -4.38 7.15 25.31
N PRO A 18 -4.11 6.68 26.54
CA PRO A 18 -5.06 5.88 27.33
C PRO A 18 -6.46 6.50 27.43
N GLY A 19 -6.55 7.81 27.68
CA GLY A 19 -7.84 8.49 27.78
C GLY A 19 -8.65 8.45 26.49
N ILE A 20 -8.01 8.62 25.33
CA ILE A 20 -8.69 8.50 24.02
C ILE A 20 -9.19 7.07 23.81
N ALA A 21 -8.34 6.08 24.09
CA ALA A 21 -8.70 4.67 23.91
C ALA A 21 -9.84 4.21 24.84
N GLU A 22 -9.83 4.65 26.10
CA GLU A 22 -10.88 4.39 27.08
C GLU A 22 -12.21 5.04 26.66
N GLN A 23 -12.19 6.33 26.28
CA GLN A 23 -13.37 7.03 25.77
C GLN A 23 -13.94 6.35 24.51
N ALA A 24 -13.07 5.89 23.61
CA ALA A 24 -13.46 5.20 22.39
C ALA A 24 -14.13 3.85 22.71
N ALA A 25 -13.57 3.09 23.64
CA ALA A 25 -14.14 1.82 24.11
C ALA A 25 -15.51 2.03 24.80
N GLU A 26 -15.66 3.07 25.61
CA GLU A 26 -16.93 3.44 26.26
C GLU A 26 -17.99 3.84 25.23
N ALA A 27 -17.63 4.64 24.22
CA ALA A 27 -18.55 5.14 23.19
C ALA A 27 -19.24 4.05 22.35
N VAL A 28 -18.64 2.85 22.30
CA VAL A 28 -19.21 1.67 21.61
C VAL A 28 -19.62 0.55 22.56
N THR A 29 -19.57 0.79 23.88
CA THR A 29 -19.83 -0.22 24.92
C THR A 29 -19.02 -1.50 24.68
N ALA A 30 -17.72 -1.34 24.41
CA ALA A 30 -16.83 -2.41 24.01
C ALA A 30 -16.85 -3.57 25.02
N SER A 31 -16.55 -4.78 24.53
CA SER A 31 -16.32 -5.96 25.37
C SER A 31 -14.88 -6.03 25.89
N GLY A 32 -13.96 -5.31 25.27
CA GLY A 32 -12.57 -5.23 25.69
C GLY A 32 -11.79 -4.16 24.93
N LEU A 33 -10.67 -3.74 25.52
CA LEU A 33 -9.69 -2.83 24.96
C LEU A 33 -8.30 -3.46 25.13
N TYR A 34 -7.55 -3.57 24.03
CA TYR A 34 -6.26 -4.29 24.00
C TYR A 34 -5.20 -3.44 23.30
N TRP A 35 -4.15 -3.06 24.01
CA TRP A 35 -3.01 -2.36 23.41
C TRP A 35 -2.18 -3.32 22.53
N LEU A 36 -1.94 -2.87 21.30
CA LEU A 36 -1.02 -3.53 20.36
C LEU A 36 0.37 -2.87 20.41
N ALA A 37 0.39 -1.56 20.64
CA ALA A 37 1.58 -0.75 20.83
C ALA A 37 1.21 0.52 21.60
N ASP A 38 1.87 0.77 22.73
CA ASP A 38 1.58 1.94 23.57
C ASP A 38 1.71 3.24 22.78
N GLY A 39 0.70 4.11 22.86
CA GLY A 39 0.67 5.39 22.15
C GLY A 39 0.39 5.30 20.64
N VAL A 40 0.40 4.10 20.06
CA VAL A 40 0.35 3.90 18.61
C VAL A 40 -0.89 3.13 18.19
N ALA A 41 -1.18 1.97 18.77
CA ALA A 41 -2.29 1.16 18.29
C ALA A 41 -2.99 0.37 19.40
N CYS A 42 -4.32 0.31 19.33
CA CYS A 42 -5.14 -0.55 20.18
C CYS A 42 -6.31 -1.15 19.40
N ASP A 43 -6.72 -2.34 19.85
CA ASP A 43 -7.95 -3.00 19.43
C ASP A 43 -9.06 -2.74 20.44
N ILE A 44 -10.24 -2.40 19.93
CA ILE A 44 -11.50 -2.30 20.68
C ILE A 44 -12.40 -3.43 20.20
N ALA A 45 -12.67 -4.40 21.06
CA ALA A 45 -13.50 -5.55 20.75
C ALA A 45 -14.99 -5.17 20.83
N LEU A 46 -15.68 -5.16 19.69
CA LEU A 46 -17.10 -4.81 19.61
C LEU A 46 -17.95 -6.01 20.05
N ARG A 47 -19.12 -5.74 20.64
CA ARG A 47 -20.03 -6.79 21.08
C ARG A 47 -20.74 -7.42 19.89
N ASP A 48 -21.19 -8.66 20.06
CA ASP A 48 -22.01 -9.31 19.05
C ASP A 48 -23.29 -8.51 18.78
N GLY A 49 -23.59 -8.30 17.50
CA GLY A 49 -24.75 -7.51 17.07
C GLY A 49 -24.54 -5.99 17.07
N THR A 50 -23.33 -5.49 17.39
CA THR A 50 -22.99 -4.08 17.18
C THR A 50 -23.13 -3.71 15.71
N ASP A 51 -23.88 -2.63 15.44
CA ASP A 51 -23.96 -2.04 14.10
C ASP A 51 -22.63 -1.33 13.76
N ALA A 52 -22.01 -1.76 12.65
CA ALA A 52 -20.68 -1.28 12.28
C ALA A 52 -20.67 0.22 11.93
N GLN A 53 -21.72 0.73 11.29
CA GLN A 53 -21.80 2.14 10.89
C GLN A 53 -21.98 3.06 12.10
N ALA A 54 -22.82 2.67 13.06
CA ALA A 54 -23.00 3.38 14.31
C ALA A 54 -21.71 3.35 15.15
N ALA A 55 -21.02 2.21 15.22
CA ALA A 55 -19.74 2.09 15.91
C ALA A 55 -18.68 3.00 15.27
N GLU A 56 -18.58 3.00 13.94
CA GLU A 56 -17.67 3.87 13.19
C GLU A 56 -17.95 5.35 13.51
N ALA A 57 -19.21 5.79 13.41
CA ALA A 57 -19.59 7.17 13.68
C ALA A 57 -19.25 7.60 15.11
N ASN A 58 -19.49 6.74 16.11
CA ASN A 58 -19.18 7.02 17.51
C ASN A 58 -17.66 7.11 17.75
N LEU A 59 -16.88 6.19 17.16
CA LEU A 59 -15.42 6.19 17.29
C LEU A 59 -14.79 7.40 16.59
N LEU A 60 -15.28 7.75 15.40
CA LEU A 60 -14.87 8.96 14.67
C LEU A 60 -15.17 10.23 15.48
N ALA A 61 -16.31 10.28 16.18
CA ALA A 61 -16.63 11.40 17.06
C ALA A 61 -15.65 11.54 18.24
N VAL A 62 -15.17 10.42 18.80
CA VAL A 62 -14.19 10.42 19.89
C VAL A 62 -12.81 10.85 19.41
N ILE A 63 -12.30 10.27 18.32
CA ILE A 63 -10.97 10.64 17.81
C ILE A 63 -10.99 12.05 17.19
N SER A 64 -12.14 12.51 16.70
CA SER A 64 -12.37 13.86 16.20
C SER A 64 -11.34 14.27 15.13
N SER A 65 -10.51 15.28 15.40
CA SER A 65 -9.43 15.74 14.51
C SER A 65 -8.05 15.19 14.88
N ALA A 66 -7.95 14.29 15.86
CA ALA A 66 -6.68 13.64 16.19
C ALA A 66 -6.20 12.81 14.99
N PRO A 67 -4.88 12.81 14.68
CA PRO A 67 -4.32 12.05 13.57
C PRO A 67 -4.23 10.56 13.91
N ILE A 68 -5.40 9.92 14.02
CA ILE A 68 -5.62 8.52 14.38
C ILE A 68 -6.51 7.93 13.30
N ASP A 69 -6.05 6.84 12.69
CA ASP A 69 -6.81 6.05 11.73
C ASP A 69 -7.71 5.05 12.45
N LEU A 70 -8.84 4.70 11.83
CA LEU A 70 -9.80 3.73 12.33
C LEU A 70 -10.08 2.69 11.24
N VAL A 71 -9.97 1.41 11.61
CA VAL A 71 -10.40 0.29 10.77
C VAL A 71 -11.33 -0.61 11.57
N ILE A 72 -12.52 -0.90 11.03
CA ILE A 72 -13.45 -1.88 11.60
C ILE A 72 -13.53 -3.07 10.66
N GLN A 73 -13.33 -4.27 11.18
CA GLN A 73 -13.38 -5.51 10.40
C GLN A 73 -13.76 -6.72 11.26
N GLU A 74 -13.97 -7.86 10.61
CA GLU A 74 -14.16 -9.14 11.30
C GLU A 74 -12.87 -9.60 12.00
N GLN A 75 -13.00 -9.95 13.28
CA GLN A 75 -11.87 -10.32 14.13
C GLN A 75 -11.17 -11.60 13.66
N ASP A 76 -11.94 -12.61 13.27
CA ASP A 76 -11.40 -13.96 13.03
C ASP A 76 -10.71 -14.08 11.66
N SER A 77 -11.08 -13.24 10.70
CA SER A 77 -10.57 -13.26 9.32
C SER A 77 -9.53 -12.17 9.03
N ARG A 78 -9.16 -11.34 10.02
CA ARG A 78 -8.26 -10.20 9.82
C ARG A 78 -6.80 -10.55 9.52
N ARG A 79 -6.34 -11.75 9.90
CA ARG A 79 -4.97 -12.22 9.61
C ARG A 79 -4.87 -12.74 8.18
N LYS A 80 -4.12 -12.05 7.32
CA LYS A 80 -4.02 -12.38 5.89
C LYS A 80 -2.75 -13.18 5.60
N LYS A 81 -2.85 -14.04 4.59
CA LYS A 81 -1.78 -14.98 4.16
C LYS A 81 -0.95 -14.45 2.98
N LEU A 82 -1.46 -13.43 2.29
CA LEU A 82 -0.83 -12.77 1.16
C LEU A 82 -0.84 -11.26 1.39
N LEU A 83 0.31 -10.60 1.23
CA LEU A 83 0.41 -9.16 1.03
C LEU A 83 0.69 -8.88 -0.44
N ILE A 84 -0.14 -8.07 -1.08
CA ILE A 84 0.11 -7.52 -2.42
C ILE A 84 0.17 -5.99 -2.33
N ALA A 85 1.24 -5.38 -2.82
CA ALA A 85 1.48 -3.95 -2.67
C ALA A 85 1.80 -3.29 -4.01
N ASP A 86 1.32 -2.06 -4.19
CA ASP A 86 1.91 -1.16 -5.19
C ASP A 86 3.32 -0.72 -4.79
N MET A 87 4.10 -0.21 -5.73
CA MET A 87 5.43 0.33 -5.48
C MET A 87 5.41 1.85 -5.30
N ASP A 88 5.18 2.57 -6.40
CA ASP A 88 5.22 4.04 -6.46
C ASP A 88 4.17 4.63 -5.51
N SER A 89 4.54 5.69 -4.80
CA SER A 89 3.69 6.36 -3.79
C SER A 89 3.10 5.45 -2.69
N THR A 90 3.58 4.21 -2.56
CA THR A 90 3.09 3.21 -1.59
C THR A 90 4.24 2.58 -0.80
N MET A 91 5.06 1.72 -1.42
CA MET A 91 6.24 1.13 -0.78
C MET A 91 7.47 2.06 -0.87
N ILE A 92 7.43 3.02 -1.80
CA ILE A 92 8.38 4.13 -1.93
C ILE A 92 7.62 5.45 -2.02
N GLY A 93 8.25 6.57 -1.64
CA GLY A 93 7.61 7.88 -1.63
C GLY A 93 7.64 8.66 -2.96
N GLN A 94 8.19 8.07 -4.03
CA GLN A 94 8.41 8.73 -5.31
C GLN A 94 7.71 7.98 -6.45
N GLU A 95 7.56 8.67 -7.58
CA GLU A 95 7.21 8.08 -8.87
C GLU A 95 8.49 7.79 -9.67
N CYS A 96 8.82 6.52 -9.88
CA CYS A 96 10.09 6.13 -10.50
C CYS A 96 10.34 6.75 -11.89
N ILE A 97 9.29 6.91 -12.70
CA ILE A 97 9.42 7.46 -14.06
C ILE A 97 9.78 8.96 -14.05
N ASP A 98 9.27 9.71 -13.08
CA ASP A 98 9.54 11.13 -12.94
C ASP A 98 10.99 11.37 -12.49
N GLU A 99 11.51 10.49 -11.63
CA GLU A 99 12.91 10.55 -11.20
C GLU A 99 13.89 10.14 -12.30
N LEU A 100 13.53 9.21 -13.20
CA LEU A 100 14.31 8.96 -14.44
C LEU A 100 14.29 10.17 -15.38
N ALA A 101 13.13 10.80 -15.56
CA ALA A 101 12.99 11.97 -16.43
C ALA A 101 13.79 13.18 -15.92
N ALA A 102 14.00 13.28 -14.60
CA ALA A 102 14.82 14.31 -13.99
C ALA A 102 16.28 14.26 -14.45
N GLU A 103 16.83 13.06 -14.70
CA GLU A 103 18.22 12.88 -15.14
C GLU A 103 18.49 13.44 -16.54
N VAL A 104 17.45 13.58 -17.36
CA VAL A 104 17.52 14.19 -18.72
C VAL A 104 16.89 15.59 -18.79
N GLY A 105 16.52 16.17 -17.65
CA GLY A 105 15.88 17.49 -17.60
C GLY A 105 14.47 17.52 -18.21
N LEU A 106 13.79 16.36 -18.31
CA LEU A 106 12.45 16.22 -18.88
C LEU A 106 11.36 16.00 -17.82
N LYS A 107 11.67 16.19 -16.53
CA LYS A 107 10.74 15.96 -15.42
C LYS A 107 9.39 16.64 -15.62
N GLU A 108 9.39 17.93 -15.96
CA GLU A 108 8.15 18.69 -16.17
C GLU A 108 7.28 18.12 -17.29
N ARG A 109 7.91 17.70 -18.40
CA ARG A 109 7.20 17.13 -19.54
C ARG A 109 6.60 15.77 -19.23
N VAL A 110 7.33 14.92 -18.50
CA VAL A 110 6.83 13.61 -18.08
C VAL A 110 5.71 13.75 -17.05
N ALA A 111 5.86 14.67 -16.09
CA ALA A 111 4.85 14.97 -15.09
C ALA A 111 3.54 15.48 -15.71
N ASP A 112 3.59 16.32 -16.75
CA ASP A 112 2.39 16.77 -17.48
C ASP A 112 1.64 15.59 -18.11
N ILE A 113 2.35 14.68 -18.79
CA ILE A 113 1.73 13.49 -19.39
C ILE A 113 1.14 12.57 -18.30
N THR A 114 1.85 12.40 -17.18
CA THR A 114 1.37 11.63 -16.02
C THR A 114 0.09 12.24 -15.46
N ALA A 115 0.04 13.56 -15.26
CA ALA A 115 -1.13 14.25 -14.74
C ALA A 115 -2.35 14.09 -15.66
N ARG A 116 -2.17 14.25 -16.98
CA ARG A 116 -3.23 14.06 -17.98
C ARG A 116 -3.75 12.63 -17.99
N ALA A 117 -2.87 11.63 -17.86
CA ALA A 117 -3.27 10.23 -17.77
C ALA A 117 -4.06 9.93 -16.48
N MET A 118 -3.62 10.45 -15.34
CA MET A 118 -4.30 10.30 -14.05
C MET A 118 -5.66 11.01 -14.02
N ASN A 119 -5.80 12.13 -14.75
CA ASN A 119 -7.07 12.85 -14.94
C ASN A 119 -8.03 12.16 -15.92
N GLY A 120 -7.59 11.09 -16.60
CA GLY A 120 -8.38 10.38 -17.61
C GLY A 120 -8.46 11.09 -18.96
N GLU A 121 -7.63 12.10 -19.20
CA GLU A 121 -7.56 12.82 -20.49
C GLU A 121 -6.88 11.98 -21.58
N ILE A 122 -6.01 11.05 -21.19
CA ILE A 122 -5.33 10.09 -22.07
C ILE A 122 -5.43 8.71 -21.43
N ALA A 123 -5.61 7.65 -22.23
CA ALA A 123 -5.50 6.28 -21.75
C ALA A 123 -4.09 5.99 -21.21
N PHE A 124 -3.99 5.07 -20.24
CA PHE A 124 -2.75 4.76 -19.53
C PHE A 124 -1.64 4.25 -20.46
N GLU A 125 -1.96 3.30 -21.34
CA GLU A 125 -0.97 2.64 -22.20
C GLU A 125 -0.37 3.61 -23.23
N PRO A 126 -1.14 4.45 -23.96
CA PRO A 126 -0.58 5.51 -24.77
C PRO A 126 0.29 6.50 -23.98
N ALA A 127 -0.19 6.95 -22.80
CA ALA A 127 0.57 7.88 -21.96
C ALA A 127 1.88 7.27 -21.43
N LEU A 128 1.90 5.97 -21.11
CA LEU A 128 3.12 5.26 -20.73
C LEU A 128 4.10 5.19 -21.91
N ARG A 129 3.64 4.81 -23.11
CA ARG A 129 4.51 4.78 -24.30
C ARG A 129 5.12 6.14 -24.61
N GLU A 130 4.33 7.21 -24.49
CA GLU A 130 4.82 8.58 -24.70
C GLU A 130 5.91 8.96 -23.69
N ARG A 131 5.69 8.69 -22.40
CA ARG A 131 6.69 8.97 -21.36
C ARG A 131 7.96 8.14 -21.53
N VAL A 132 7.84 6.85 -21.87
CA VAL A 132 8.98 5.96 -22.09
C VAL A 132 9.81 6.38 -23.32
N ALA A 133 9.16 6.87 -24.38
CA ALA A 133 9.86 7.37 -25.56
C ALA A 133 10.79 8.57 -25.24
N LEU A 134 10.45 9.38 -24.24
CA LEU A 134 11.29 10.49 -23.77
C LEU A 134 12.56 10.04 -23.05
N LEU A 135 12.61 8.78 -22.61
CA LEU A 135 13.76 8.19 -21.92
C LEU A 135 14.77 7.54 -22.88
N LYS A 136 14.53 7.59 -24.19
CA LYS A 136 15.40 6.99 -25.20
C LYS A 136 16.84 7.53 -25.09
N GLY A 137 17.82 6.63 -25.11
CA GLY A 137 19.24 6.96 -25.05
C GLY A 137 19.81 7.03 -23.63
N LEU A 138 18.99 6.89 -22.59
CA LEU A 138 19.48 6.80 -21.22
C LEU A 138 20.16 5.44 -20.96
N PRO A 139 21.33 5.41 -20.32
CA PRO A 139 21.92 4.16 -19.87
C PRO A 139 21.12 3.57 -18.71
N ILE A 140 20.88 2.25 -18.72
CA ILE A 140 20.10 1.57 -17.69
C ILE A 140 20.75 1.67 -16.30
N SER A 141 22.07 1.88 -16.25
CA SER A 141 22.84 2.08 -15.02
C SER A 141 22.36 3.29 -14.21
N VAL A 142 21.68 4.26 -14.85
CA VAL A 142 21.10 5.41 -14.15
C VAL A 142 20.05 5.00 -13.11
N VAL A 143 19.38 3.85 -13.30
CA VAL A 143 18.37 3.34 -12.37
C VAL A 143 18.97 3.12 -10.98
N ASP A 144 20.17 2.55 -10.90
CA ASP A 144 20.82 2.28 -9.60
C ASP A 144 21.21 3.60 -8.90
N GLU A 145 21.59 4.61 -9.67
CA GLU A 145 21.85 5.95 -9.12
C GLU A 145 20.58 6.63 -8.62
N VAL A 146 19.48 6.55 -9.37
CA VAL A 146 18.18 7.09 -8.96
C VAL A 146 17.71 6.42 -7.67
N ILE A 147 17.79 5.09 -7.59
CA ILE A 147 17.43 4.35 -6.38
C ILE A 147 18.28 4.81 -5.19
N ALA A 148 19.60 4.89 -5.36
CA ALA A 148 20.50 5.26 -4.27
C ALA A 148 20.34 6.71 -3.79
N LYS A 149 20.03 7.65 -4.69
CA LYS A 149 20.04 9.10 -4.40
C LYS A 149 18.66 9.70 -4.15
N ARG A 150 17.61 9.12 -4.73
CA ARG A 150 16.28 9.77 -4.84
C ARG A 150 15.14 8.93 -4.27
N ILE A 151 15.32 7.61 -4.16
CA ILE A 151 14.25 6.72 -3.70
C ILE A 151 14.34 6.51 -2.19
N THR A 152 13.25 6.84 -1.50
CA THR A 152 13.07 6.64 -0.07
C THR A 152 11.98 5.59 0.14
N LEU A 153 12.31 4.54 0.88
CA LEU A 153 11.34 3.52 1.30
C LEU A 153 10.31 4.15 2.24
N THR A 154 9.04 3.80 2.06
CA THR A 154 7.98 4.27 2.95
C THR A 154 8.19 3.73 4.37
N PRO A 155 8.08 4.57 5.42
CA PRO A 155 8.27 4.12 6.80
C PRO A 155 7.38 2.93 7.15
N GLY A 156 7.92 1.97 7.89
CA GLY A 156 7.24 0.72 8.25
C GLY A 156 7.23 -0.35 7.15
N GLY A 157 7.65 -0.03 5.92
CA GLY A 157 7.72 -0.97 4.81
C GLY A 157 8.64 -2.17 5.10
N PRO A 158 9.91 -1.95 5.51
CA PRO A 158 10.81 -3.04 5.87
C PRO A 158 10.24 -3.97 6.96
N GLU A 159 9.69 -3.40 8.04
CA GLU A 159 9.09 -4.16 9.14
C GLU A 159 7.85 -4.93 8.70
N LEU A 160 7.01 -4.36 7.83
CA LEU A 160 5.84 -5.02 7.26
C LEU A 160 6.26 -6.28 6.51
N ILE A 161 7.21 -6.17 5.58
CA ILE A 161 7.65 -7.32 4.76
C ILE A 161 8.35 -8.37 5.61
N ALA A 162 9.31 -7.95 6.45
CA ALA A 162 10.04 -8.86 7.33
C ALA A 162 9.11 -9.63 8.27
N THR A 163 8.12 -8.95 8.86
CA THR A 163 7.14 -9.58 9.77
C THR A 163 6.24 -10.56 9.02
N MET A 164 5.65 -10.16 7.88
CA MET A 164 4.79 -11.05 7.09
C MET A 164 5.53 -12.32 6.68
N LYS A 165 6.78 -12.20 6.23
CA LYS A 165 7.60 -13.34 5.84
C LYS A 165 7.99 -14.24 7.00
N ALA A 166 8.37 -13.66 8.14
CA ALA A 166 8.69 -14.44 9.35
C ALA A 166 7.48 -15.24 9.87
N LYS A 167 6.26 -14.82 9.55
CA LYS A 167 5.00 -15.53 9.85
C LYS A 167 4.57 -16.52 8.75
N GLY A 168 5.39 -16.70 7.71
CA GLY A 168 5.14 -17.64 6.62
C GLY A 168 4.11 -17.16 5.60
N HIS A 169 3.89 -15.85 5.51
CA HIS A 169 2.99 -15.25 4.52
C HIS A 169 3.75 -14.84 3.26
N TYR A 170 3.07 -14.93 2.11
CA TYR A 170 3.64 -14.57 0.82
C TYR A 170 3.52 -13.06 0.59
N THR A 171 4.51 -12.48 -0.07
CA THR A 171 4.59 -11.04 -0.33
C THR A 171 4.87 -10.77 -1.81
N ALA A 172 4.04 -9.95 -2.46
CA ALA A 172 4.16 -9.61 -3.86
C ALA A 172 4.14 -8.09 -4.09
N LEU A 173 5.08 -7.59 -4.91
CA LEU A 173 5.14 -6.19 -5.35
C LEU A 173 4.63 -6.07 -6.79
N VAL A 174 3.48 -5.44 -7.01
CA VAL A 174 2.85 -5.34 -8.35
C VAL A 174 2.63 -3.89 -8.69
N SER A 175 3.32 -3.40 -9.72
CA SER A 175 3.36 -1.98 -10.05
C SER A 175 3.12 -1.72 -11.55
N GLY A 176 2.52 -0.57 -11.85
CA GLY A 176 2.48 -0.02 -13.22
C GLY A 176 3.81 0.64 -13.64
N GLY A 177 4.77 0.75 -12.73
CA GLY A 177 6.14 1.19 -13.00
C GLY A 177 6.96 0.12 -13.73
N PHE A 178 8.27 0.05 -13.46
CA PHE A 178 9.19 -0.77 -14.27
C PHE A 178 9.92 -1.87 -13.51
N THR A 179 10.21 -2.99 -14.19
CA THR A 179 10.93 -4.16 -13.65
C THR A 179 12.34 -3.80 -13.19
N VAL A 180 12.98 -2.84 -13.83
CA VAL A 180 14.30 -2.35 -13.42
C VAL A 180 14.27 -1.78 -12.01
N PHE A 181 13.17 -1.15 -11.56
CA PHE A 181 13.00 -0.64 -10.19
C PHE A 181 12.45 -1.70 -9.24
N THR A 182 11.31 -2.31 -9.59
CA THR A 182 10.63 -3.27 -8.72
C THR A 182 11.53 -4.42 -8.32
N ARG A 183 12.44 -4.91 -9.19
CA ARG A 183 13.42 -5.94 -8.83
C ARG A 183 14.36 -5.52 -7.71
N ARG A 184 14.87 -4.28 -7.73
CA ARG A 184 15.74 -3.77 -6.65
C ARG A 184 14.95 -3.55 -5.38
N ILE A 185 13.80 -2.88 -5.45
CA ILE A 185 12.97 -2.61 -4.27
C ILE A 185 12.48 -3.91 -3.64
N ALA A 186 12.05 -4.88 -4.46
CA ALA A 186 11.68 -6.21 -4.01
C ALA A 186 12.83 -6.93 -3.32
N ALA A 187 14.04 -6.91 -3.89
CA ALA A 187 15.22 -7.53 -3.29
C ALA A 187 15.61 -6.85 -1.96
N THR A 188 15.59 -5.52 -1.91
CA THR A 188 15.93 -4.73 -0.70
C THR A 188 14.96 -4.99 0.44
N LEU A 189 13.66 -5.03 0.16
CA LEU A 189 12.61 -5.27 1.17
C LEU A 189 12.39 -6.77 1.45
N GLY A 190 12.86 -7.64 0.56
CA GLY A 190 12.74 -9.08 0.66
C GLY A 190 11.41 -9.65 0.15
N PHE A 191 10.72 -9.01 -0.79
CA PHE A 191 9.51 -9.58 -1.41
C PHE A 191 9.78 -10.94 -2.08
N ASP A 192 8.77 -11.82 -2.10
CA ASP A 192 8.88 -13.14 -2.76
C ASP A 192 8.77 -13.04 -4.28
N GLU A 193 7.96 -12.09 -4.77
CA GLU A 193 7.74 -11.87 -6.19
C GLU A 193 7.55 -10.37 -6.51
N ASN A 194 7.87 -9.99 -7.74
CA ASN A 194 7.52 -8.68 -8.29
C ASN A 194 7.03 -8.75 -9.73
N ARG A 195 6.10 -7.86 -10.11
CA ARG A 195 5.56 -7.72 -11.47
C ARG A 195 5.45 -6.24 -11.84
N ALA A 196 5.95 -5.89 -13.03
CA ALA A 196 5.93 -4.53 -13.55
C ALA A 196 6.11 -4.49 -15.07
N ASN A 197 6.00 -3.30 -15.67
CA ASN A 197 6.31 -3.09 -17.08
C ASN A 197 7.81 -3.26 -17.35
N THR A 198 8.18 -3.73 -18.54
CA THR A 198 9.60 -3.89 -18.90
C THR A 198 10.01 -2.81 -19.88
N LEU A 199 10.98 -1.98 -19.50
CA LEU A 199 11.65 -1.08 -20.43
C LEU A 199 12.56 -1.90 -21.34
N LEU A 200 12.48 -1.67 -22.65
CA LEU A 200 13.33 -2.33 -23.62
C LEU A 200 14.63 -1.55 -23.79
N ASP A 201 15.76 -2.25 -23.81
CA ASP A 201 17.09 -1.69 -24.03
C ASP A 201 17.81 -2.37 -25.20
N GLU A 202 18.79 -1.65 -25.74
CA GLU A 202 19.77 -2.15 -26.70
C GLU A 202 21.16 -1.87 -26.11
N ASP A 203 21.91 -2.94 -25.80
CA ASP A 203 23.24 -2.87 -25.18
C ASP A 203 23.31 -1.99 -23.90
N GLY A 204 22.29 -2.10 -23.05
CA GLY A 204 22.20 -1.35 -21.79
C GLY A 204 21.77 0.10 -21.94
N ILE A 205 21.29 0.49 -23.13
CA ILE A 205 20.75 1.83 -23.43
C ILE A 205 19.25 1.72 -23.71
N LEU A 206 18.43 2.52 -23.04
CA LEU A 206 16.98 2.51 -23.21
C LEU A 206 16.60 2.83 -24.67
N SER A 207 15.85 1.92 -25.29
CA SER A 207 15.38 2.04 -26.68
C SER A 207 14.28 3.11 -26.85
N GLY A 208 13.62 3.48 -25.76
CA GLY A 208 12.41 4.31 -25.75
C GLY A 208 11.11 3.52 -25.94
N PHE A 209 11.16 2.19 -25.84
CA PHE A 209 9.99 1.32 -25.94
C PHE A 209 9.75 0.53 -24.65
N VAL A 210 8.48 0.19 -24.43
CA VAL A 210 8.02 -0.68 -23.34
C VAL A 210 7.53 -1.99 -23.93
N ALA A 211 7.84 -3.11 -23.27
CA ALA A 211 7.39 -4.43 -23.69
C ALA A 211 5.86 -4.57 -23.57
N GLU A 212 5.26 -5.33 -24.48
CA GLU A 212 3.86 -5.72 -24.41
C GLU A 212 3.70 -7.11 -23.76
N PRO A 213 2.59 -7.38 -23.06
CA PRO A 213 1.52 -6.43 -22.74
C PRO A 213 1.93 -5.44 -21.64
N ILE A 214 1.46 -4.20 -21.75
CA ILE A 214 1.60 -3.21 -20.68
C ILE A 214 0.69 -3.59 -19.49
N LEU A 215 1.27 -3.69 -18.30
CA LEU A 215 0.60 -3.88 -17.03
C LEU A 215 -0.09 -2.58 -16.62
N GLY A 216 -1.38 -2.48 -16.93
CA GLY A 216 -2.28 -1.41 -16.47
C GLY A 216 -3.04 -1.78 -15.18
N LYS A 217 -4.16 -1.09 -14.93
CA LYS A 217 -5.01 -1.31 -13.74
C LYS A 217 -5.48 -2.77 -13.58
N GLN A 218 -5.84 -3.43 -14.67
CA GLN A 218 -6.33 -4.81 -14.63
C GLN A 218 -5.23 -5.81 -14.20
N ALA A 219 -3.97 -5.51 -14.49
CA ALA A 219 -2.86 -6.41 -14.15
C ALA A 219 -2.71 -6.62 -12.63
N LYS A 220 -3.06 -5.63 -11.80
CA LYS A 220 -3.05 -5.78 -10.34
C LYS A 220 -4.13 -6.74 -9.83
N VAL A 221 -5.31 -6.71 -10.46
CA VAL A 221 -6.41 -7.64 -10.18
C VAL A 221 -6.04 -9.05 -10.62
N ASP A 222 -5.50 -9.19 -11.83
CA ASP A 222 -5.09 -10.48 -12.38
C ASP A 222 -3.97 -11.09 -11.53
N ALA A 223 -2.97 -10.29 -11.13
CA ALA A 223 -1.90 -10.73 -10.26
C ALA A 223 -2.43 -11.22 -8.89
N LEU A 224 -3.37 -10.51 -8.28
CA LEU A 224 -3.98 -10.97 -7.02
C LEU A 224 -4.67 -12.33 -7.19
N ASN A 225 -5.44 -12.52 -8.27
CA ASN A 225 -6.11 -13.79 -8.55
C ASN A 225 -5.12 -14.93 -8.82
N GLU A 226 -4.12 -14.69 -9.67
CA GLU A 226 -3.12 -15.69 -10.05
C GLU A 226 -2.26 -16.12 -8.88
N ILE A 227 -1.79 -15.17 -8.06
CA ILE A 227 -0.98 -15.46 -6.88
C ILE A 227 -1.82 -16.15 -5.81
N SER A 228 -3.07 -15.72 -5.59
CA SER A 228 -3.96 -16.42 -4.65
C SER A 228 -4.20 -17.87 -5.08
N ALA A 229 -4.45 -18.08 -6.37
CA ALA A 229 -4.66 -19.42 -6.93
C ALA A 229 -3.40 -20.30 -6.82
N SER A 230 -2.20 -19.77 -7.09
CA SER A 230 -0.95 -20.53 -6.98
C SER A 230 -0.63 -20.94 -5.54
N LEU A 231 -1.05 -20.12 -4.57
CA LEU A 231 -0.92 -20.41 -3.13
C LEU A 231 -2.06 -21.28 -2.59
N GLY A 232 -3.10 -21.56 -3.39
CA GLY A 232 -4.27 -22.32 -2.96
C GLY A 232 -5.14 -21.58 -1.93
N ILE A 233 -5.15 -20.24 -1.96
CA ILE A 233 -5.95 -19.38 -1.09
C ILE A 233 -6.95 -18.54 -1.89
N SER A 234 -7.90 -17.92 -1.20
CA SER A 234 -8.82 -16.96 -1.81
C SER A 234 -8.26 -15.53 -1.76
N PRO A 235 -8.61 -14.62 -2.68
CA PRO A 235 -8.28 -13.19 -2.55
C PRO A 235 -8.76 -12.55 -1.23
N GLN A 236 -9.78 -13.12 -0.58
CA GLN A 236 -10.26 -12.70 0.75
C GLN A 236 -9.26 -12.99 1.88
N GLU A 237 -8.27 -13.85 1.63
CA GLU A 237 -7.14 -14.13 2.52
C GLU A 237 -5.93 -13.25 2.22
N ALA A 238 -6.07 -12.24 1.34
CA ALA A 238 -5.05 -11.26 1.02
C ALA A 238 -5.32 -9.90 1.68
N ILE A 239 -4.24 -9.21 2.03
CA ILE A 239 -4.22 -7.76 2.28
C ILE A 239 -3.57 -7.08 1.07
N ALA A 240 -4.25 -6.08 0.54
CA ALA A 240 -3.78 -5.29 -0.60
C ALA A 240 -3.57 -3.84 -0.18
N VAL A 241 -2.53 -3.18 -0.68
CA VAL A 241 -2.24 -1.79 -0.38
C VAL A 241 -1.81 -0.99 -1.61
N GLY A 242 -2.33 0.23 -1.71
CA GLY A 242 -2.01 1.20 -2.75
C GLY A 242 -2.60 2.58 -2.42
N ASP A 243 -2.19 3.61 -3.16
CA ASP A 243 -2.64 5.00 -2.96
C ASP A 243 -3.58 5.48 -4.08
N GLY A 244 -3.55 4.82 -5.24
CA GLY A 244 -4.07 5.35 -6.50
C GLY A 244 -5.36 4.70 -7.02
N ALA A 245 -5.97 5.34 -8.02
CA ALA A 245 -7.18 4.84 -8.68
C ALA A 245 -6.93 3.56 -9.53
N ASN A 246 -5.67 3.34 -9.92
CA ASN A 246 -5.14 2.13 -10.54
C ASN A 246 -5.16 0.93 -9.57
N ASP A 247 -5.19 1.15 -8.25
CA ASP A 247 -5.24 0.08 -7.25
C ASP A 247 -6.65 -0.37 -6.88
N LEU A 248 -7.65 0.49 -7.12
CA LEU A 248 -9.01 0.26 -6.63
C LEU A 248 -9.58 -1.13 -6.94
N GLY A 249 -9.29 -1.69 -8.12
CA GLY A 249 -9.75 -3.04 -8.47
C GLY A 249 -9.15 -4.12 -7.56
N MET A 250 -7.84 -4.03 -7.29
CA MET A 250 -7.13 -4.93 -6.39
C MET A 250 -7.58 -4.73 -4.94
N LEU A 251 -7.71 -3.48 -4.49
CA LEU A 251 -8.17 -3.15 -3.14
C LEU A 251 -9.59 -3.65 -2.89
N GLN A 252 -10.50 -3.51 -3.86
CA GLN A 252 -11.89 -3.97 -3.72
C GLN A 252 -12.00 -5.51 -3.72
N LEU A 253 -11.11 -6.20 -4.42
CA LEU A 253 -11.11 -7.65 -4.51
C LEU A 253 -10.49 -8.34 -3.28
N ALA A 254 -9.47 -7.72 -2.68
CA ALA A 254 -8.80 -8.26 -1.50
C ALA A 254 -9.73 -8.30 -0.27
N GLY A 255 -9.47 -9.23 0.65
CA GLY A 255 -10.22 -9.30 1.91
C GLY A 255 -9.86 -8.20 2.90
N SER A 256 -8.71 -7.55 2.72
CA SER A 256 -8.35 -6.29 3.36
C SER A 256 -7.76 -5.35 2.32
N GLY A 257 -8.60 -4.54 1.67
CA GLY A 257 -8.15 -3.50 0.74
C GLY A 257 -7.86 -2.17 1.44
N VAL A 258 -6.58 -1.82 1.55
CA VAL A 258 -6.12 -0.63 2.27
C VAL A 258 -5.68 0.47 1.31
N ALA A 259 -6.36 1.61 1.37
CA ALA A 259 -5.89 2.85 0.77
C ALA A 259 -4.91 3.54 1.73
N LEU A 260 -3.64 3.67 1.32
CA LEU A 260 -2.58 4.33 2.09
C LEU A 260 -2.37 5.75 1.59
N HIS A 261 -2.55 6.74 2.46
CA HIS A 261 -2.36 8.19 2.18
C HIS A 261 -3.00 8.63 0.85
N ALA A 262 -4.10 7.95 0.49
CA ALA A 262 -4.68 8.01 -0.84
C ALA A 262 -5.43 9.32 -1.06
N LYS A 263 -5.57 9.70 -2.34
CA LYS A 263 -6.43 10.82 -2.71
C LYS A 263 -7.87 10.59 -2.21
N PRO A 264 -8.62 11.64 -1.84
CA PRO A 264 -9.96 11.48 -1.26
C PRO A 264 -10.92 10.61 -2.09
N THR A 265 -10.82 10.66 -3.42
CA THR A 265 -11.65 9.86 -4.34
C THR A 265 -11.33 8.37 -4.28
N VAL A 266 -10.08 8.00 -4.04
CA VAL A 266 -9.63 6.60 -3.90
C VAL A 266 -9.98 6.11 -2.51
N ALA A 267 -9.65 6.89 -1.47
CA ALA A 267 -9.99 6.57 -0.09
C ALA A 267 -11.50 6.31 0.06
N ALA A 268 -12.36 7.15 -0.54
CA ALA A 268 -13.81 7.00 -0.53
C ALA A 268 -14.32 5.63 -1.03
N GLN A 269 -13.57 4.95 -1.91
CA GLN A 269 -13.96 3.70 -2.55
C GLN A 269 -13.23 2.47 -1.98
N ALA A 270 -12.25 2.66 -1.11
CA ALA A 270 -11.52 1.59 -0.45
C ALA A 270 -12.25 1.10 0.82
N GLN A 271 -12.06 -0.18 1.14
CA GLN A 271 -12.65 -0.80 2.33
C GLN A 271 -12.01 -0.26 3.62
N MET A 272 -10.70 -0.03 3.61
CA MET A 272 -9.92 0.43 4.75
C MET A 272 -9.05 1.62 4.33
N ARG A 273 -8.81 2.55 5.26
CA ARG A 273 -8.07 3.79 5.00
C ARG A 273 -7.05 4.00 6.09
N ILE A 274 -5.81 4.27 5.69
CA ILE A 274 -4.74 4.72 6.58
C ILE A 274 -4.28 6.07 6.04
N ASN A 275 -4.65 7.15 6.71
CA ASN A 275 -4.36 8.52 6.31
C ASN A 275 -3.20 9.13 7.11
N HIS A 276 -2.93 8.63 8.31
CA HIS A 276 -1.98 9.23 9.23
C HIS A 276 -0.81 8.31 9.56
N ALA A 277 -1.08 7.04 9.84
CA ALA A 277 -0.07 6.07 10.21
C ALA A 277 0.80 5.63 9.01
N ASP A 278 1.93 4.99 9.32
CA ASP A 278 2.82 4.44 8.31
C ASP A 278 2.43 2.99 7.93
N LEU A 279 3.24 2.31 7.13
CA LEU A 279 2.93 0.94 6.67
C LEU A 279 2.85 -0.09 7.80
N THR A 280 3.36 0.19 9.01
CA THR A 280 3.17 -0.71 10.14
C THR A 280 1.71 -0.81 10.59
N ALA A 281 0.86 0.15 10.20
CA ALA A 281 -0.58 0.06 10.39
C ALA A 281 -1.18 -1.24 9.83
N LEU A 282 -0.66 -1.73 8.71
CA LEU A 282 -1.12 -2.98 8.09
C LEU A 282 -0.83 -4.20 8.97
N LEU A 283 0.18 -4.15 9.84
CA LEU A 283 0.41 -5.19 10.83
C LEU A 283 -0.58 -5.08 12.00
N TYR A 284 -0.82 -3.86 12.49
CA TYR A 284 -1.73 -3.62 13.60
C TYR A 284 -3.17 -3.98 13.28
N ILE A 285 -3.69 -3.62 12.10
CA ILE A 285 -5.08 -3.97 11.71
C ILE A 285 -5.25 -5.49 11.56
N GLN A 286 -4.18 -6.23 11.26
CA GLN A 286 -4.22 -7.69 11.27
C GLN A 286 -4.13 -8.27 12.70
N GLY A 287 -3.88 -7.43 13.71
CA GLY A 287 -3.78 -7.80 15.12
C GLY A 287 -2.36 -8.07 15.62
N TYR A 288 -1.30 -7.72 14.89
CA TYR A 288 0.07 -7.92 15.37
C TYR A 288 0.34 -6.89 16.47
N ARG A 289 0.99 -7.33 17.54
CA ARG A 289 1.54 -6.42 18.55
C ARG A 289 2.92 -5.95 18.11
N LYS A 290 3.39 -4.82 18.63
CA LYS A 290 4.76 -4.35 18.34
C LYS A 290 5.82 -5.40 18.68
N THR A 291 5.59 -6.22 19.69
CA THR A 291 6.46 -7.34 20.08
C THR A 291 6.50 -8.49 19.07
N ASP A 292 5.54 -8.56 18.15
CA ASP A 292 5.53 -9.55 17.07
C ASP A 292 6.35 -9.12 15.86
N PHE A 293 6.72 -7.83 15.78
CA PHE A 293 7.37 -7.27 14.59
C PHE A 293 8.80 -7.77 14.49
N VAL A 294 9.20 -8.08 13.26
CA VAL A 294 10.58 -8.41 12.93
C VAL A 294 11.21 -7.19 12.26
N THR A 295 12.33 -6.73 12.81
CA THR A 295 13.18 -5.72 12.18
C THR A 295 14.21 -6.42 11.31
N ALA A 296 14.31 -5.98 10.05
CA ALA A 296 15.33 -6.45 9.10
C ALA A 296 16.75 -6.02 9.53
#